data_AF-A0A3M1ZT09-F1
#
_entry.id   AF-A0A3M1ZT09-F1
#
_cell.length_a   1.000
_cell.length_b   1.000
_cell.length_c   1.000
_cell.angle_alpha   90.00
_cell.angle_beta   90.00
_cell.angle_gamma   90.00
#
_symmetry.space_group_name_H-M   'P 1'
#
loop_
_entity.id
_entity.type
_entity.pdbx_description
1 polymer ?
#
loop_
_entity_poly.entity_id
_entity_poly.type
_entity_poly.pdbx_seq_one_letter_code
_entity_poly.pdbx_strand_id
1 'polypeptide(L)'
;MARWVGAGADVSSTFAMAPGVDHPAAKMIAHLAAAMLVAAAAVLAPSHETRAEYLYRRGVFCMEEIERTECAVERFEALLETRTSRRELVTDAMLRLVRLYRTTGRDEDVRKVLRKFWSSGLAQRQTGHIPYLVQLLPEEVDMLFFVHGEAILRAPITKAMGPDAVAWVTTCDPGKRQWLSERRRWKRAEREAKRRGITPVEVIYEDQDAARARREARSERDDPFEDRGTPISTQVLCPFARALGQDDMRTWRKVASAISHEDFRHSYVVLEIPKLEDWLDRAAAEGRLERVRPRTYRLPDLEVDGEPILAANLDLEQVVLGRASRIEALERAASRGRRTINRKLRKLLDEVPRDAAFIFAMTEDAMVDLYDAAAQAGPGKFFKALLPRPKGLQVAAVTADYFGVFVRMPSDNPVKTALVVRLAEALLDPEDQTDPDTREFFELVDVAQTEDKRALIFAYVLDPGQVRRIFFY
;
A
#
# COMPACT_ATOMS: atom_id res chain seq x y z
N MET A 1 -38.08 18.87 -63.74
CA MET A 1 -37.54 20.12 -64.32
C MET A 1 -36.05 20.13 -64.05
N ALA A 2 -35.26 19.58 -64.98
CA ALA A 2 -34.46 20.32 -65.98
C ALA A 2 -33.24 21.01 -65.31
N ARG A 3 -32.07 20.35 -65.26
CA ARG A 3 -30.98 20.27 -66.27
C ARG A 3 -30.17 21.57 -66.39
N TRP A 4 -28.84 21.46 -66.23
CA TRP A 4 -27.75 21.79 -67.19
C TRP A 4 -26.41 21.43 -66.48
N VAL A 5 -25.69 20.34 -66.84
CA VAL A 5 -24.64 20.16 -67.89
C VAL A 5 -23.44 21.13 -67.69
N GLY A 6 -22.16 20.74 -67.67
CA GLY A 6 -21.46 19.48 -67.92
C GLY A 6 -19.93 19.71 -68.08
N ALA A 7 -19.19 18.61 -68.31
CA ALA A 7 -17.79 18.49 -68.80
C ALA A 7 -16.66 18.89 -67.81
N GLY A 8 -15.60 18.11 -67.55
CA GLY A 8 -15.00 17.00 -68.28
C GLY A 8 -13.78 17.48 -69.08
N ALA A 9 -12.56 17.22 -68.58
CA ALA A 9 -11.36 17.00 -69.41
C ALA A 9 -10.16 16.60 -68.55
N ASP A 10 -9.64 15.44 -68.92
CA ASP A 10 -8.37 14.82 -68.62
C ASP A 10 -7.22 15.60 -69.30
N VAL A 11 -6.12 15.89 -68.60
CA VAL A 11 -4.80 16.13 -69.23
C VAL A 11 -3.72 15.54 -68.33
N SER A 12 -3.38 14.31 -68.65
CA SER A 12 -2.06 13.73 -68.47
C SER A 12 -1.01 14.48 -69.32
N SER A 13 0.27 14.35 -68.91
CA SER A 13 1.51 14.89 -69.52
C SER A 13 1.87 16.31 -69.05
N THR A 14 3.09 16.66 -68.64
CA THR A 14 4.40 16.05 -68.86
C THR A 14 5.37 16.64 -67.83
N PHE A 15 5.96 15.84 -66.95
CA PHE A 15 7.34 16.09 -66.54
C PHE A 15 8.02 14.73 -66.44
N ALA A 16 8.82 14.47 -67.47
CA ALA A 16 9.67 13.33 -67.60
C ALA A 16 10.55 13.20 -66.35
N MET A 17 10.37 12.11 -65.62
CA MET A 17 11.38 11.65 -64.67
C MET A 17 12.62 11.28 -65.47
N ALA A 18 13.71 11.99 -65.22
CA ALA A 18 15.03 11.54 -65.60
C ALA A 18 15.30 10.18 -64.94
N PRO A 19 15.68 9.14 -65.71
CA PRO A 19 16.14 7.89 -65.14
C PRO A 19 17.58 8.07 -64.68
N GLY A 20 17.89 7.61 -63.47
CA GLY A 20 19.27 7.45 -63.03
C GLY A 20 19.80 8.57 -62.15
N VAL A 21 19.28 8.66 -60.92
CA VAL A 21 20.14 8.96 -59.78
C VAL A 21 19.88 7.87 -58.75
N ASP A 22 20.76 6.88 -58.75
CA ASP A 22 20.87 5.86 -57.72
C ASP A 22 21.34 6.55 -56.44
N HIS A 23 20.43 7.26 -55.76
CA HIS A 23 20.76 7.97 -54.53
C HIS A 23 20.78 6.97 -53.38
N PRO A 24 21.95 6.69 -52.76
CA PRO A 24 22.07 5.72 -51.66
C PRO A 24 21.18 6.08 -50.46
N ALA A 25 20.83 7.36 -50.31
CA ALA A 25 19.91 7.84 -49.27
C ALA A 25 18.47 7.34 -49.44
N ALA A 26 17.96 7.19 -50.67
CA ALA A 26 16.59 6.73 -50.91
C ALA A 26 16.42 5.23 -50.63
N LYS A 27 17.43 4.41 -50.98
CA LYS A 27 17.49 2.98 -50.62
C LYS A 27 17.65 2.78 -49.11
N MET A 28 18.43 3.63 -48.45
CA MET A 28 18.60 3.58 -46.99
C MET A 28 17.33 3.98 -46.23
N ILE A 29 16.59 5.00 -46.69
CA ILE A 29 15.31 5.41 -46.09
C ILE A 29 14.23 4.34 -46.32
N ALA A 30 14.17 3.73 -47.50
CA ALA A 30 13.24 2.63 -47.77
C ALA A 30 13.55 1.39 -46.91
N HIS A 31 14.83 1.07 -46.67
CA HIS A 31 15.22 -0.02 -45.77
C HIS A 31 15.00 0.30 -44.29
N LEU A 32 15.18 1.54 -43.85
CA LEU A 32 14.85 2.00 -42.49
C LEU A 32 13.33 2.01 -42.26
N ALA A 33 12.54 2.42 -43.24
CA ALA A 33 11.09 2.38 -43.17
C ALA A 33 10.56 0.94 -43.17
N ALA A 34 11.12 0.05 -44.00
CA ALA A 34 10.78 -1.37 -43.99
C ALA A 34 11.22 -2.08 -42.69
N ALA A 35 12.40 -1.74 -42.15
CA ALA A 35 12.87 -2.26 -40.87
C ALA A 35 12.03 -1.75 -39.70
N MET A 36 11.57 -0.48 -39.73
CA MET A 36 10.63 0.05 -38.74
C MET A 36 9.22 -0.56 -38.87
N LEU A 37 8.75 -0.87 -40.07
CA LEU A 37 7.48 -1.58 -40.29
C LEU A 37 7.54 -3.04 -39.86
N VAL A 38 8.66 -3.74 -40.09
CA VAL A 38 8.88 -5.11 -39.60
C VAL A 38 9.09 -5.12 -38.08
N ALA A 39 9.77 -4.11 -37.50
CA ALA A 39 9.89 -3.95 -36.06
C ALA A 39 8.54 -3.57 -35.40
N ALA A 40 7.71 -2.75 -36.05
CA ALA A 40 6.37 -2.41 -35.57
C ALA A 40 5.38 -3.58 -35.70
N ALA A 41 5.52 -4.42 -36.74
CA ALA A 41 4.71 -5.64 -36.90
C ALA A 41 5.12 -6.74 -35.90
N ALA A 42 6.39 -6.80 -35.49
CA ALA A 42 6.85 -7.70 -34.42
C ALA A 42 6.34 -7.30 -33.02
N VAL A 43 5.86 -6.06 -32.84
CA VAL A 43 5.28 -5.56 -31.58
C VAL A 43 3.76 -5.80 -31.50
N LEU A 44 3.13 -6.29 -32.58
CA LEU A 44 1.68 -6.56 -32.65
C LEU A 44 1.35 -8.06 -32.85
N ALA A 45 2.26 -8.96 -32.50
CA ALA A 45 1.88 -10.35 -32.29
C ALA A 45 0.97 -10.41 -31.05
N PRO A 46 -0.18 -11.13 -31.09
CA PRO A 46 -0.99 -11.35 -29.90
C PRO A 46 -0.08 -11.94 -28.83
N SER A 47 0.05 -11.28 -27.68
CA SER A 47 0.81 -11.83 -26.57
C SER A 47 0.21 -13.20 -26.24
N HIS A 48 0.91 -14.28 -26.58
CA HIS A 48 0.50 -15.62 -26.21
C HIS A 48 0.33 -15.65 -24.69
N GLU A 49 -0.86 -16.06 -24.23
CA GLU A 49 -1.16 -16.20 -22.81
C GLU A 49 -0.05 -17.04 -22.15
N THR A 50 0.59 -16.49 -21.14
CA THR A 50 1.64 -17.17 -20.40
C THR A 50 1.05 -18.34 -19.61
N ARG A 51 1.88 -19.33 -19.25
CA ARG A 51 1.44 -20.45 -18.41
C ARG A 51 0.82 -19.97 -17.08
N ALA A 52 1.38 -18.91 -16.51
CA ALA A 52 0.88 -18.31 -15.27
C ALA A 52 -0.53 -17.71 -15.46
N GLU A 53 -0.74 -16.93 -16.53
CA GLU A 53 -2.05 -16.36 -16.87
C GLU A 53 -3.09 -17.46 -17.14
N TYR A 54 -2.70 -18.52 -17.87
CA TYR A 54 -3.57 -19.67 -18.11
C TYR A 54 -4.00 -20.35 -16.81
N LEU A 55 -3.05 -20.67 -15.93
CA LEU A 55 -3.34 -21.34 -14.66
C LEU A 55 -4.23 -20.47 -13.77
N TYR A 56 -3.92 -19.18 -13.68
CA TYR A 56 -4.72 -18.21 -12.94
C TYR A 56 -6.16 -18.14 -13.49
N ARG A 57 -6.33 -17.88 -14.79
CA ARG A 57 -7.63 -17.78 -15.45
C ARG A 57 -8.47 -19.06 -15.28
N ARG A 58 -7.84 -20.23 -15.40
CA ARG A 58 -8.51 -21.52 -15.18
C ARG A 58 -8.88 -21.75 -13.73
N GLY A 59 -8.03 -21.36 -12.78
CA GLY A 59 -8.34 -21.43 -11.35
C GLY A 59 -9.53 -20.56 -10.99
N VAL A 60 -9.56 -19.31 -11.46
CA VAL A 60 -10.69 -18.38 -11.28
C VAL A 60 -11.96 -18.95 -11.92
N PHE A 61 -11.90 -19.41 -13.17
CA PHE A 61 -13.05 -20.06 -13.81
C PHE A 61 -13.58 -21.26 -13.02
N CYS A 62 -12.68 -22.11 -12.50
CA CYS A 62 -13.08 -23.24 -11.68
C CYS A 62 -13.73 -22.81 -10.35
N MET A 63 -13.27 -21.72 -9.76
CA MET A 63 -13.80 -21.20 -8.50
C MET A 63 -15.12 -20.45 -8.66
N GLU A 64 -15.24 -19.60 -9.69
CA GLU A 64 -16.33 -18.61 -9.79
C GLU A 64 -17.43 -19.01 -10.79
N GLU A 65 -17.11 -19.75 -11.84
CA GLU A 65 -18.08 -20.04 -12.93
C GLU A 65 -18.70 -21.44 -12.81
N ILE A 66 -17.89 -22.43 -12.42
CA ILE A 66 -18.34 -23.82 -12.29
C ILE A 66 -18.29 -24.34 -10.85
N GLU A 67 -17.85 -23.50 -9.91
CA GLU A 67 -17.85 -23.77 -8.46
C GLU A 67 -17.22 -25.13 -8.08
N ARG A 68 -16.15 -25.53 -8.77
CA ARG A 68 -15.40 -26.76 -8.51
C ARG A 68 -14.12 -26.47 -7.71
N THR A 69 -14.24 -26.53 -6.39
CA THR A 69 -13.15 -26.29 -5.43
C THR A 69 -11.86 -27.04 -5.77
N GLU A 70 -11.91 -28.35 -5.97
CA GLU A 70 -10.70 -29.15 -6.26
C GLU A 70 -10.02 -28.74 -7.57
N CYS A 71 -10.80 -28.36 -8.59
CA CYS A 71 -10.21 -27.84 -9.82
C CYS A 71 -9.50 -26.51 -9.57
N ALA A 72 -10.11 -25.60 -8.80
CA ALA A 72 -9.50 -24.32 -8.47
C ALA A 72 -8.20 -24.51 -7.68
N VAL A 73 -8.22 -25.38 -6.67
CA VAL A 73 -7.05 -25.72 -5.84
C VAL A 73 -5.91 -26.26 -6.71
N GLU A 74 -6.15 -27.27 -7.57
CA GLU A 74 -5.12 -27.83 -8.45
C GLU A 74 -4.47 -26.76 -9.34
N ARG A 75 -5.26 -25.84 -9.88
CA ARG A 75 -4.77 -24.78 -10.78
C ARG A 75 -3.97 -23.72 -10.05
N PHE A 76 -4.42 -23.31 -8.87
CA PHE A 76 -3.70 -22.33 -8.06
C PHE A 76 -2.43 -22.93 -7.45
N GLU A 77 -2.45 -24.16 -6.93
CA GLU A 77 -1.22 -24.83 -6.46
C GLU A 77 -0.18 -24.95 -7.60
N ALA A 78 -0.60 -25.34 -8.81
CA ALA A 78 0.28 -25.37 -9.97
C ALA A 78 0.82 -23.98 -10.35
N LEU A 79 0.04 -22.91 -10.18
CA LEU A 79 0.50 -21.54 -10.39
C LEU A 79 1.57 -21.15 -9.38
N LEU A 80 1.41 -21.54 -8.11
CA LEU A 80 2.36 -21.28 -7.04
C LEU A 80 3.71 -22.00 -7.27
N GLU A 81 3.74 -23.09 -8.04
CA GLU A 81 4.98 -23.78 -8.47
C GLU A 81 5.58 -23.22 -9.77
N THR A 82 4.84 -22.36 -10.49
CA THR A 82 5.28 -21.80 -11.77
C THR A 82 6.23 -20.62 -11.55
N ARG A 83 7.43 -20.66 -12.15
CA ARG A 83 8.32 -19.50 -12.19
C ARG A 83 7.73 -18.43 -13.11
N THR A 84 7.34 -17.30 -12.54
CA THR A 84 6.75 -16.18 -13.29
C THR A 84 7.22 -14.83 -12.74
N SER A 85 7.22 -13.82 -13.60
CA SER A 85 7.35 -12.41 -13.21
C SER A 85 6.01 -11.77 -12.83
N ARG A 86 4.88 -12.43 -13.13
CA ARG A 86 3.50 -12.00 -12.84
C ARG A 86 3.11 -12.33 -11.40
N ARG A 87 3.81 -11.69 -10.46
CA ARG A 87 3.69 -11.98 -9.03
C ARG A 87 2.30 -11.67 -8.47
N GLU A 88 1.65 -10.64 -9.01
CA GLU A 88 0.28 -10.26 -8.66
C GLU A 88 -0.70 -11.42 -8.84
N LEU A 89 -0.52 -12.28 -9.86
CA LEU A 89 -1.36 -13.46 -10.08
C LEU A 89 -1.09 -14.55 -9.04
N VAL A 90 0.18 -14.74 -8.67
CA VAL A 90 0.58 -15.72 -7.65
C VAL A 90 0.00 -15.33 -6.29
N THR A 91 0.09 -14.04 -5.94
CA THR A 91 -0.41 -13.53 -4.66
C THR A 91 -1.91 -13.56 -4.57
N ASP A 92 -2.65 -13.18 -5.63
CA ASP A 92 -4.11 -13.34 -5.62
C ASP A 92 -4.52 -14.82 -5.51
N ALA A 93 -3.83 -15.71 -6.23
CA ALA A 93 -4.05 -17.15 -6.10
C ALA A 93 -3.77 -17.68 -4.69
N MET A 94 -2.76 -17.15 -3.99
CA MET A 94 -2.53 -17.47 -2.57
C MET A 94 -3.70 -17.04 -1.70
N LEU A 95 -4.24 -15.83 -1.87
CA LEU A 95 -5.40 -15.35 -1.10
C LEU A 95 -6.65 -16.21 -1.37
N ARG A 96 -6.86 -16.60 -2.63
CA ARG A 96 -7.94 -17.51 -3.03
C ARG A 96 -7.77 -18.90 -2.42
N LEU A 97 -6.55 -19.45 -2.42
CA LEU A 97 -6.25 -20.72 -1.77
C LEU A 97 -6.52 -20.67 -0.26
N VAL A 98 -6.11 -19.61 0.44
CA VAL A 98 -6.43 -19.43 1.87
C VAL A 98 -7.94 -19.52 2.09
N ARG A 99 -8.74 -18.80 1.28
CA ARG A 99 -10.20 -18.87 1.37
C ARG A 99 -10.74 -20.28 1.11
N LEU A 100 -10.30 -20.93 0.03
CA LEU A 100 -10.77 -22.27 -0.35
C LEU A 100 -10.44 -23.29 0.75
N TYR A 101 -9.22 -23.27 1.29
CA TYR A 101 -8.83 -24.18 2.37
C TYR A 101 -9.63 -23.94 3.63
N ARG A 102 -9.84 -22.68 4.05
CA ARG A 102 -10.70 -22.35 5.20
C ARG A 102 -12.12 -22.91 5.02
N THR A 103 -12.73 -22.72 3.84
CA THR A 103 -14.08 -23.25 3.57
C THR A 103 -14.17 -24.78 3.58
N THR A 104 -13.04 -25.47 3.47
CA THR A 104 -12.96 -26.94 3.48
C THR A 104 -12.33 -27.53 4.75
N GLY A 105 -12.02 -26.71 5.76
CA GLY A 105 -11.38 -27.16 7.01
C GLY A 105 -9.94 -27.68 6.82
N ARG A 106 -9.20 -27.16 5.82
CA ARG A 106 -7.83 -27.57 5.49
C ARG A 106 -6.77 -26.64 6.10
N ASP A 107 -6.80 -26.45 7.41
CA ASP A 107 -5.99 -25.43 8.12
C ASP A 107 -4.47 -25.60 7.94
N GLU A 108 -3.99 -26.85 7.86
CA GLU A 108 -2.57 -27.11 7.57
C GLU A 108 -2.13 -26.60 6.19
N ASP A 109 -3.02 -26.63 5.21
CA ASP A 109 -2.73 -26.13 3.87
C ASP A 109 -2.78 -24.60 3.83
N VAL A 110 -3.64 -23.95 4.65
CA VAL A 110 -3.56 -22.51 4.92
C VAL A 110 -2.17 -22.16 5.44
N ARG A 111 -1.68 -22.84 6.49
CA ARG A 111 -0.34 -22.60 7.05
C ARG A 111 0.78 -22.78 6.02
N LYS A 112 0.65 -23.72 5.07
CA LYS A 112 1.62 -23.87 3.95
C LYS A 112 1.60 -22.66 3.02
N VAL A 113 0.43 -22.15 2.64
CA VAL A 113 0.32 -20.96 1.79
C VAL A 113 0.92 -19.73 2.48
N LEU A 114 0.65 -19.53 3.77
CA LEU A 114 1.20 -18.40 4.54
C LEU A 114 2.72 -18.41 4.61
N ARG A 115 3.33 -19.59 4.80
CA ARG A 115 4.79 -19.75 4.73
C ARG A 115 5.32 -19.38 3.35
N LYS A 116 4.62 -19.82 2.30
CA LYS A 116 5.01 -19.61 0.90
C LYS A 116 4.93 -18.13 0.48
N PHE A 117 4.01 -17.35 1.03
CA PHE A 117 3.90 -15.91 0.77
C PHE A 117 5.23 -15.18 1.05
N TRP A 118 5.80 -15.38 2.24
CA TRP A 118 7.06 -14.75 2.61
C TRP A 118 8.25 -15.33 1.83
N SER A 119 8.36 -16.65 1.69
CA SER A 119 9.51 -17.27 1.00
C SER A 119 9.56 -16.93 -0.49
N SER A 120 8.42 -16.95 -1.17
CA SER A 120 8.30 -16.54 -2.58
C SER A 120 8.65 -15.06 -2.74
N GLY A 121 8.35 -14.24 -1.73
CA GLY A 121 8.63 -12.83 -1.75
C GLY A 121 10.11 -12.46 -1.66
N LEU A 122 10.88 -13.27 -0.95
CA LEU A 122 12.32 -13.08 -0.71
C LEU A 122 13.19 -13.56 -1.88
N ALA A 123 12.71 -14.52 -2.68
CA ALA A 123 13.50 -15.19 -3.70
C ALA A 123 13.88 -14.31 -4.91
N GLN A 124 13.09 -13.27 -5.21
CA GLN A 124 13.38 -12.35 -6.31
C GLN A 124 13.93 -11.04 -5.75
N ARG A 125 15.18 -10.66 -6.05
CA ARG A 125 15.75 -9.32 -5.79
C ARG A 125 15.51 -8.40 -6.99
N GLN A 126 14.84 -7.27 -6.80
CA GLN A 126 14.54 -6.20 -7.74
C GLN A 126 14.51 -4.89 -6.94
N THR A 127 14.90 -3.82 -7.60
CA THR A 127 14.99 -2.46 -7.08
C THR A 127 13.68 -1.71 -7.31
N GLY A 128 13.24 -0.85 -6.37
CA GLY A 128 12.20 0.17 -6.63
C GLY A 128 10.83 0.03 -5.95
N HIS A 129 10.62 -0.99 -5.10
CA HIS A 129 9.34 -1.20 -4.41
C HIS A 129 9.01 -0.12 -3.35
N ILE A 130 10.04 0.52 -2.78
CA ILE A 130 9.95 1.65 -1.84
C ILE A 130 10.60 2.87 -2.53
N PRO A 131 10.15 4.12 -2.26
CA PRO A 131 10.77 5.32 -2.83
C PRO A 131 12.28 5.38 -2.55
N TYR A 132 13.06 5.80 -3.53
CA TYR A 132 14.52 5.82 -3.44
C TYR A 132 15.00 6.67 -2.26
N LEU A 133 14.36 7.82 -2.00
CA LEU A 133 14.75 8.73 -0.91
C LEU A 133 14.67 8.10 0.48
N VAL A 134 13.94 6.99 0.66
CA VAL A 134 13.95 6.24 1.93
C VAL A 134 15.36 5.75 2.29
N GLN A 135 16.21 5.46 1.31
CA GLN A 135 17.60 5.02 1.57
C GLN A 135 18.49 6.13 2.16
N LEU A 136 18.06 7.38 2.02
CA LEU A 136 18.77 8.57 2.50
C LEU A 136 18.27 9.03 3.86
N LEU A 137 17.25 8.39 4.44
CA LEU A 137 16.76 8.73 5.77
C LEU A 137 17.88 8.58 6.80
N PRO A 138 17.88 9.36 7.89
CA PRO A 138 18.91 9.25 8.92
C PRO A 138 18.87 7.92 9.69
N GLU A 139 19.96 7.60 10.42
CA GLU A 139 20.10 6.33 11.14
C GLU A 139 19.17 6.21 12.36
N GLU A 140 18.70 7.34 12.91
CA GLU A 140 17.74 7.37 14.02
C GLU A 140 16.32 6.96 13.62
N VAL A 141 16.02 6.93 12.32
CA VAL A 141 14.73 6.48 11.80
C VAL A 141 14.68 4.96 11.81
N ASP A 142 13.75 4.42 12.57
CA ASP A 142 13.70 2.98 12.83
C ASP A 142 12.29 2.38 12.75
N MET A 143 11.32 3.21 12.36
CA MET A 143 9.98 2.81 11.94
C MET A 143 9.69 3.35 10.53
N LEU A 144 9.06 2.54 9.67
CA LEU A 144 8.60 2.95 8.34
C LEU A 144 7.19 2.42 8.08
N PHE A 145 6.30 3.31 7.67
CA PHE A 145 5.01 3.00 7.05
C PHE A 145 5.10 3.37 5.57
N PHE A 146 4.63 2.50 4.69
CA PHE A 146 4.65 2.72 3.25
C PHE A 146 3.34 2.27 2.62
N VAL A 147 2.86 3.05 1.65
CA VAL A 147 1.64 2.84 0.90
C VAL A 147 1.94 3.04 -0.59
N HIS A 148 1.63 2.04 -1.41
CA HIS A 148 1.60 2.15 -2.87
C HIS A 148 0.20 2.53 -3.33
N GLY A 149 -0.12 3.82 -3.28
CA GLY A 149 -1.45 4.36 -3.60
C GLY A 149 -2.00 3.91 -4.96
N GLU A 150 -1.18 3.98 -6.02
CA GLU A 150 -1.58 3.55 -7.36
C GLU A 150 -1.96 2.06 -7.43
N ALA A 151 -1.22 1.19 -6.75
CA ALA A 151 -1.51 -0.25 -6.72
C ALA A 151 -2.83 -0.53 -5.98
N ILE A 152 -3.04 0.12 -4.82
CA ILE A 152 -4.28 0.00 -4.05
C ILE A 152 -5.46 0.48 -4.90
N LEU A 153 -5.39 1.68 -5.48
CA LEU A 153 -6.50 2.28 -6.22
C LEU A 153 -6.88 1.50 -7.49
N ARG A 154 -5.95 0.72 -8.05
CA ARG A 154 -6.20 -0.16 -9.21
C ARG A 154 -6.74 -1.52 -8.82
N ALA A 155 -6.60 -1.93 -7.55
CA ALA A 155 -6.99 -3.26 -7.11
C ALA A 155 -8.51 -3.48 -7.24
N PRO A 156 -8.96 -4.67 -7.67
CA PRO A 156 -10.37 -5.01 -7.74
C PRO A 156 -11.12 -4.80 -6.41
N ILE A 157 -10.51 -5.17 -5.28
CA ILE A 157 -11.07 -4.97 -3.94
C ILE A 157 -11.43 -3.50 -3.68
N THR A 158 -10.62 -2.56 -4.15
CA THR A 158 -10.86 -1.13 -3.97
C THR A 158 -12.02 -0.62 -4.82
N LYS A 159 -12.25 -1.23 -6.00
CA LYS A 159 -13.48 -0.98 -6.77
C LYS A 159 -14.71 -1.48 -6.02
N ALA A 160 -14.60 -2.65 -5.38
CA ALA A 160 -15.70 -3.23 -4.60
C ALA A 160 -16.06 -2.42 -3.34
N MET A 161 -15.09 -1.71 -2.75
CA MET A 161 -15.34 -0.75 -1.67
C MET A 161 -16.24 0.41 -2.13
N GLY A 162 -16.20 0.76 -3.42
CA GLY A 162 -17.00 1.85 -3.96
C GLY A 162 -16.39 3.24 -3.72
N PRO A 163 -16.93 4.26 -4.40
CA PRO A 163 -16.28 5.56 -4.55
C PRO A 163 -16.18 6.36 -3.24
N ASP A 164 -17.14 6.18 -2.31
CA ASP A 164 -17.18 6.91 -1.04
C ASP A 164 -16.00 6.56 -0.12
N ALA A 165 -15.59 5.29 -0.02
CA ALA A 165 -14.46 4.89 0.83
C ALA A 165 -13.14 5.34 0.23
N VAL A 166 -12.99 5.18 -1.09
CA VAL A 166 -11.81 5.69 -1.81
C VAL A 166 -11.70 7.19 -1.61
N ALA A 167 -12.80 7.93 -1.78
CA ALA A 167 -12.81 9.37 -1.55
C ALA A 167 -12.49 9.71 -0.10
N TRP A 168 -12.98 8.94 0.88
CA TRP A 168 -12.71 9.22 2.29
C TRP A 168 -11.22 9.16 2.64
N VAL A 169 -10.52 8.12 2.17
CA VAL A 169 -9.10 7.92 2.49
C VAL A 169 -8.19 8.84 1.70
N THR A 170 -8.62 9.33 0.53
CA THR A 170 -7.78 10.13 -0.37
C THR A 170 -8.07 11.63 -0.35
N THR A 171 -9.28 12.06 0.04
CA THR A 171 -9.68 13.47 0.00
C THR A 171 -8.87 14.31 0.98
N CYS A 172 -8.40 15.46 0.53
CA CYS A 172 -7.77 16.52 1.32
C CYS A 172 -8.71 17.73 1.52
N ASP A 173 -9.86 17.74 0.83
CA ASP A 173 -10.96 18.68 1.05
C ASP A 173 -11.66 18.39 2.40
N PRO A 174 -11.63 19.33 3.37
CA PRO A 174 -12.29 19.19 4.67
C PRO A 174 -13.82 19.06 4.58
N GLY A 175 -14.47 19.79 3.68
CA GLY A 175 -15.93 19.79 3.52
C GLY A 175 -16.41 18.45 2.96
N LYS A 176 -15.74 17.96 1.92
CA LYS A 176 -16.00 16.62 1.38
C LYS A 176 -15.72 15.52 2.40
N ARG A 177 -14.63 15.64 3.19
CA ARG A 177 -14.34 14.71 4.28
C ARG A 177 -15.49 14.72 5.28
N GLN A 178 -15.88 15.87 5.83
CA GLN A 178 -16.98 15.98 6.78
C GLN A 178 -18.27 15.33 6.25
N TRP A 179 -18.67 15.66 5.02
CA TRP A 179 -19.84 15.06 4.38
C TRP A 179 -19.76 13.53 4.29
N LEU A 180 -18.61 12.98 3.88
CA LEU A 180 -18.39 11.52 3.86
C LEU A 180 -18.42 10.89 5.25
N SER A 181 -17.99 11.61 6.29
CA SER A 181 -18.07 11.17 7.69
C SER A 181 -19.52 11.08 8.16
N GLU A 182 -20.28 12.15 7.96
CA GLU A 182 -21.69 12.25 8.34
C GLU A 182 -22.53 11.21 7.61
N ARG A 183 -22.34 11.08 6.30
CA ARG A 183 -23.05 10.08 5.49
C ARG A 183 -22.78 8.65 5.94
N ARG A 184 -21.54 8.32 6.34
CA ARG A 184 -21.20 6.99 6.87
C ARG A 184 -21.78 6.76 8.26
N ARG A 185 -21.69 7.75 9.15
CA ARG A 185 -22.33 7.69 10.47
C ARG A 185 -23.83 7.43 10.34
N TRP A 186 -24.50 8.16 9.44
CA TRP A 186 -25.92 7.99 9.17
C TRP A 186 -26.25 6.57 8.65
N LYS A 187 -25.52 6.08 7.65
CA LYS A 187 -25.72 4.71 7.12
C LYS A 187 -25.49 3.61 8.16
N ARG A 188 -24.56 3.80 9.10
CA ARG A 188 -24.35 2.87 10.22
C ARG A 188 -25.55 2.92 11.17
N ALA A 189 -25.96 4.12 11.56
CA ALA A 189 -27.10 4.34 12.42
C ALA A 189 -28.41 3.76 11.87
N GLU A 190 -28.69 3.92 10.56
CA GLU A 190 -29.88 3.34 9.92
C GLU A 190 -29.98 1.82 10.06
N ARG A 191 -28.85 1.13 9.98
CA ARG A 191 -28.82 -0.33 10.07
C ARG A 191 -28.93 -0.80 11.50
N GLU A 192 -28.24 -0.13 12.41
CA GLU A 192 -28.34 -0.43 13.84
C GLU A 192 -29.75 -0.15 14.37
N ALA A 193 -30.34 0.95 13.94
CA ALA A 193 -31.74 1.29 14.17
C ALA A 193 -32.68 0.20 13.66
N LYS A 194 -32.48 -0.29 12.43
CA LYS A 194 -33.25 -1.40 11.88
C LYS A 194 -33.08 -2.70 12.67
N ARG A 195 -31.86 -2.99 13.17
CA ARG A 195 -31.56 -4.17 13.98
C ARG A 195 -32.23 -4.11 15.36
N ARG A 196 -32.23 -2.93 15.98
CA ARG A 196 -32.73 -2.68 17.34
C ARG A 196 -34.19 -2.26 17.40
N GLY A 197 -34.82 -1.97 16.25
CA GLY A 197 -36.18 -1.45 16.20
C GLY A 197 -36.33 -0.03 16.74
N ILE A 198 -35.28 0.78 16.69
CA ILE A 198 -35.24 2.18 17.15
C ILE A 198 -35.00 3.12 15.97
N THR A 199 -34.93 4.43 16.20
CA THR A 199 -34.64 5.40 15.13
C THR A 199 -33.13 5.59 14.91
N PRO A 200 -32.69 5.96 13.69
CA PRO A 200 -31.27 6.26 13.42
C PRO A 200 -30.75 7.42 14.26
N VAL A 201 -31.62 8.37 14.60
CA VAL A 201 -31.26 9.54 15.41
C VAL A 201 -30.90 9.13 16.84
N GLU A 202 -31.65 8.22 17.44
CA GLU A 202 -31.36 7.68 18.78
C GLU A 202 -30.00 6.98 18.83
N VAL A 203 -29.68 6.13 17.84
CA VAL A 203 -28.36 5.49 17.73
C VAL A 203 -27.24 6.53 17.68
N ILE A 204 -27.42 7.60 16.90
CA ILE A 204 -26.39 8.65 16.76
C ILE A 204 -26.15 9.38 18.09
N TYR A 205 -27.21 9.63 18.87
CA TYR A 205 -27.06 10.27 20.18
C TYR A 205 -26.35 9.35 21.18
N GLU A 206 -26.75 8.08 21.25
CA GLU A 206 -26.07 7.08 22.10
C GLU A 206 -24.58 6.95 21.74
N ASP A 207 -24.24 6.89 20.45
CA ASP A 207 -22.86 6.85 19.98
C ASP A 207 -22.06 8.10 20.38
N GLN A 208 -22.69 9.27 20.37
CA GLN A 208 -22.05 10.53 20.78
C GLN A 208 -21.81 10.58 22.29
N ASP A 209 -22.77 10.13 23.09
CA ASP A 209 -22.63 10.07 24.54
C ASP A 209 -21.58 9.04 24.95
N ALA A 210 -21.58 7.86 24.33
CA ALA A 210 -20.54 6.86 24.52
C ALA A 210 -19.16 7.38 24.09
N ALA A 211 -19.07 8.12 22.97
CA ALA A 211 -17.82 8.73 22.53
C ALA A 211 -17.33 9.81 23.50
N ARG A 212 -18.24 10.60 24.10
CA ARG A 212 -17.91 11.60 25.12
C ARG A 212 -17.38 10.94 26.38
N ALA A 213 -18.08 9.95 26.91
CA ALA A 213 -17.65 9.18 28.08
C ALA A 213 -16.28 8.51 27.85
N ARG A 214 -16.04 7.95 26.66
CA ARG A 214 -14.72 7.38 26.28
C ARG A 214 -13.62 8.43 26.21
N ARG A 215 -13.93 9.67 25.79
CA ARG A 215 -12.94 10.77 25.75
C ARG A 215 -12.60 11.23 27.16
N GLU A 216 -13.59 11.41 28.01
CA GLU A 216 -13.40 11.78 29.42
C GLU A 216 -12.55 10.72 30.14
N ALA A 217 -12.90 9.44 29.98
CA ALA A 217 -12.12 8.33 30.53
C ALA A 217 -10.70 8.19 29.96
N ARG A 218 -10.45 8.71 28.74
CA ARG A 218 -9.10 8.75 28.14
C ARG A 218 -8.31 9.97 28.58
N SER A 219 -8.93 11.13 28.77
CA SER A 219 -8.25 12.32 29.27
C SER A 219 -7.74 12.16 30.71
N GLU A 220 -8.32 11.22 31.46
CA GLU A 220 -7.84 10.83 32.80
C GLU A 220 -6.66 9.84 32.77
N ARG A 221 -6.31 9.28 31.61
CA ARG A 221 -5.15 8.39 31.45
C ARG A 221 -4.00 9.16 30.83
N ASP A 222 -2.85 9.14 31.49
CA ASP A 222 -1.60 9.63 30.90
C ASP A 222 -1.34 8.87 29.58
N ASP A 223 -1.19 9.61 28.47
CA ASP A 223 -0.79 9.04 27.20
C ASP A 223 0.72 8.76 27.26
N PRO A 224 1.17 7.49 27.25
CA PRO A 224 2.59 7.16 27.40
C PRO A 224 3.45 7.63 26.21
N PHE A 225 2.84 8.23 25.19
CA PHE A 225 3.50 8.79 24.03
C PHE A 225 3.45 10.32 23.95
N GLU A 226 2.81 11.01 24.90
CA GLU A 226 2.66 12.47 24.89
C GLU A 226 4.01 13.20 24.75
N ASP A 227 5.01 12.75 25.51
CA ASP A 227 6.36 13.33 25.50
C ASP A 227 7.10 13.15 24.17
N ARG A 228 6.69 12.18 23.33
CA ARG A 228 7.36 11.88 22.05
C ARG A 228 6.91 12.82 20.93
N GLY A 229 5.90 13.67 21.16
CA GLY A 229 5.37 14.61 20.17
C GLY A 229 4.53 13.94 19.08
N THR A 230 4.20 14.68 18.02
CA THR A 230 3.33 14.17 16.93
C THR A 230 4.13 13.97 15.63
N PRO A 231 4.05 12.80 14.97
CA PRO A 231 4.74 12.60 13.71
C PRO A 231 4.15 13.50 12.61
N ILE A 232 5.00 14.05 11.75
CA ILE A 232 4.56 15.03 10.74
C ILE A 232 3.56 14.43 9.75
N SER A 233 3.56 13.12 9.52
CA SER A 233 2.69 12.46 8.54
C SER A 233 1.19 12.65 8.79
N THR A 234 0.79 12.86 10.06
CA THR A 234 -0.62 13.13 10.40
C THR A 234 -1.04 14.56 10.08
N GLN A 235 -0.07 15.47 9.91
CA GLN A 235 -0.31 16.90 9.78
C GLN A 235 -0.02 17.43 8.36
N VAL A 236 0.98 16.88 7.66
CA VAL A 236 1.54 17.52 6.45
C VAL A 236 0.93 17.10 5.12
N LEU A 237 0.37 15.89 5.01
CA LEU A 237 -0.05 15.33 3.71
C LEU A 237 -1.13 16.20 3.02
N CYS A 238 -2.21 16.53 3.74
CA CYS A 238 -3.31 17.32 3.17
C CYS A 238 -2.94 18.79 2.91
N PRO A 239 -2.24 19.50 3.82
CA PRO A 239 -1.70 20.82 3.51
C PRO A 239 -0.80 20.83 2.28
N PHE A 240 0.10 19.85 2.14
CA PHE A 240 0.98 19.76 0.97
C PHE A 240 0.18 19.51 -0.32
N ALA A 241 -0.80 18.60 -0.30
CA ALA A 241 -1.68 18.38 -1.46
C ALA A 241 -2.39 19.68 -1.91
N ARG A 242 -2.93 20.44 -0.95
CA ARG A 242 -3.56 21.74 -1.22
C ARG A 242 -2.56 22.77 -1.74
N ALA A 243 -1.34 22.79 -1.20
CA ALA A 243 -0.26 23.64 -1.71
C ALA A 243 0.11 23.29 -3.16
N LEU A 244 0.01 22.03 -3.57
CA LEU A 244 0.17 21.60 -4.97
C LEU A 244 -1.08 21.86 -5.84
N GLY A 245 -2.24 22.12 -5.23
CA GLY A 245 -3.50 22.45 -5.92
C GLY A 245 -4.34 21.23 -6.17
N GLN A 246 -4.24 20.27 -5.26
CA GLN A 246 -4.91 18.98 -5.33
C GLN A 246 -5.83 18.85 -4.11
N ASP A 247 -7.09 18.50 -4.38
CA ASP A 247 -8.10 18.25 -3.34
C ASP A 247 -8.12 16.81 -2.86
N ASP A 248 -7.28 15.94 -3.44
CA ASP A 248 -7.07 14.57 -3.02
C ASP A 248 -5.70 14.03 -3.48
N MET A 249 -5.31 12.89 -2.91
CA MET A 249 -4.02 12.24 -3.15
C MET A 249 -4.11 11.05 -4.12
N ARG A 250 -5.19 10.90 -4.91
CA ARG A 250 -5.39 9.71 -5.75
C ARG A 250 -4.35 9.56 -6.86
N THR A 251 -3.73 10.65 -7.25
CA THR A 251 -2.69 10.69 -8.29
C THR A 251 -1.31 10.35 -7.75
N TRP A 252 -1.13 10.25 -6.43
CA TRP A 252 0.16 9.99 -5.81
C TRP A 252 0.48 8.50 -5.89
N ARG A 253 1.68 8.15 -6.38
CA ARG A 253 2.05 6.75 -6.59
C ARG A 253 2.38 6.05 -5.29
N LYS A 254 3.22 6.70 -4.47
CA LYS A 254 3.77 6.14 -3.23
C LYS A 254 3.84 7.18 -2.14
N VAL A 255 3.56 6.75 -0.92
CA VAL A 255 3.67 7.56 0.30
C VAL A 255 4.42 6.71 1.33
N ALA A 256 5.50 7.24 1.89
CA ALA A 256 6.17 6.63 3.03
C ALA A 256 6.24 7.63 4.18
N SER A 257 5.87 7.20 5.38
CA SER A 257 6.11 7.92 6.64
C SER A 257 7.21 7.19 7.40
N ALA A 258 8.23 7.91 7.81
CA ALA A 258 9.37 7.36 8.51
C ALA A 258 9.57 8.11 9.81
N ILE A 259 9.77 7.38 10.91
CA ILE A 259 9.68 7.93 12.27
C ILE A 259 10.77 7.29 13.13
N SER A 260 11.34 8.06 14.05
CA SER A 260 12.13 7.53 15.18
C SER A 260 11.19 7.21 16.34
N HIS A 261 11.24 6.00 16.88
CA HIS A 261 10.36 5.64 18.00
C HIS A 261 10.66 6.41 19.30
N GLU A 262 11.89 6.91 19.47
CA GLU A 262 12.32 7.66 20.66
C GLU A 262 11.74 9.07 20.68
N ASP A 263 11.65 9.71 19.51
CA ASP A 263 11.11 11.07 19.35
C ASP A 263 10.36 11.18 18.02
N PHE A 264 9.02 11.22 18.05
CA PHE A 264 8.18 11.25 16.83
C PHE A 264 8.33 12.55 16.05
N ARG A 265 8.84 13.58 16.71
CA ARG A 265 9.33 14.81 16.10
C ARG A 265 10.36 14.47 15.01
N HIS A 266 11.22 13.48 15.22
CA HIS A 266 12.14 12.97 14.19
C HIS A 266 11.39 12.11 13.17
N SER A 267 10.54 12.75 12.37
CA SER A 267 9.76 12.11 11.32
C SER A 267 9.89 12.81 9.97
N TYR A 268 9.69 12.01 8.93
CA TYR A 268 9.81 12.38 7.53
C TYR A 268 8.66 11.78 6.75
N VAL A 269 8.25 12.45 5.68
CA VAL A 269 7.33 11.90 4.69
C VAL A 269 8.01 11.91 3.34
N VAL A 270 8.12 10.76 2.69
CA VAL A 270 8.63 10.64 1.32
C VAL A 270 7.46 10.34 0.39
N LEU A 271 7.31 11.13 -0.65
CA LEU A 271 6.23 11.02 -1.63
C LEU A 271 6.81 10.77 -3.01
N GLU A 272 6.17 9.89 -3.78
CA GLU A 272 6.38 9.75 -5.23
C GLU A 272 5.13 10.27 -5.95
N ILE A 273 5.26 11.40 -6.63
CA ILE A 273 4.16 12.12 -7.30
C ILE A 273 4.51 12.28 -8.78
N PRO A 274 3.67 11.77 -9.70
CA PRO A 274 3.88 11.96 -11.13
C PRO A 274 3.94 13.45 -11.49
N LYS A 275 4.92 13.83 -12.32
CA LYS A 275 5.14 15.23 -12.74
C LYS A 275 5.34 16.20 -11.56
N LEU A 276 5.97 15.72 -10.48
CA LEU A 276 6.20 16.52 -9.26
C LEU A 276 6.81 17.90 -9.54
N GLU A 277 7.78 18.01 -10.44
CA GLU A 277 8.45 19.27 -10.76
C GLU A 277 7.47 20.32 -11.30
N ASP A 278 6.59 19.93 -12.24
CA ASP A 278 5.54 20.82 -12.77
C ASP A 278 4.60 21.32 -11.66
N TRP A 279 4.25 20.44 -10.71
CA TRP A 279 3.38 20.79 -9.58
C TRP A 279 4.06 21.77 -8.62
N LEU A 280 5.32 21.52 -8.28
CA LEU A 280 6.10 22.38 -7.38
C LEU A 280 6.35 23.77 -8.00
N ASP A 281 6.74 23.82 -9.27
CA ASP A 281 7.01 25.08 -9.96
C ASP A 281 5.74 25.92 -10.12
N ARG A 282 4.60 25.29 -10.44
CA ARG A 282 3.30 25.97 -10.47
C ARG A 282 2.90 26.51 -9.11
N ALA A 283 2.97 25.68 -8.07
CA ALA A 283 2.64 26.08 -6.70
C ALA A 283 3.53 27.24 -6.22
N ALA A 284 4.82 27.23 -6.58
CA ALA A 284 5.73 28.32 -6.28
C ALA A 284 5.41 29.61 -7.05
N ALA A 285 5.08 29.50 -8.35
CA ALA A 285 4.69 30.65 -9.18
C ALA A 285 3.39 31.30 -8.69
N GLU A 286 2.48 30.51 -8.12
CA GLU A 286 1.22 30.97 -7.53
C GLU A 286 1.35 31.43 -6.06
N GLY A 287 2.56 31.41 -5.49
CA GLY A 287 2.83 31.85 -4.12
C GLY A 287 2.30 30.88 -3.04
N ARG A 288 1.86 29.69 -3.41
CA ARG A 288 1.37 28.64 -2.48
C ARG A 288 2.49 27.85 -1.83
N LEU A 289 3.67 27.86 -2.45
CA LEU A 289 4.93 27.40 -1.89
C LEU A 289 5.98 28.50 -2.01
N GLU A 290 6.84 28.63 -1.01
CA GLU A 290 7.93 29.61 -1.04
C GLU A 290 9.25 28.89 -1.35
N ARG A 291 9.90 29.22 -2.46
CA ARG A 291 11.21 28.63 -2.77
C ARG A 291 12.27 29.25 -1.86
N VAL A 292 12.76 28.47 -0.90
CA VAL A 292 13.82 28.92 0.03
C VAL A 292 15.22 28.60 -0.47
N ARG A 293 15.38 27.50 -1.21
CA ARG A 293 16.66 27.02 -1.77
C ARG A 293 16.41 26.27 -3.10
N PRO A 294 17.45 25.96 -3.90
CA PRO A 294 17.28 25.15 -5.10
C PRO A 294 16.59 23.82 -4.79
N ARG A 295 15.47 23.53 -5.46
CA ARG A 295 14.63 22.34 -5.28
C ARG A 295 14.02 22.17 -3.88
N THR A 296 14.05 23.20 -3.03
CA THR A 296 13.52 23.15 -1.67
C THR A 296 12.57 24.31 -1.41
N TYR A 297 11.39 23.95 -0.93
CA TYR A 297 10.25 24.84 -0.77
C TYR A 297 9.76 24.83 0.66
N ARG A 298 9.39 25.98 1.21
CA ARG A 298 8.67 26.12 2.47
C ARG A 298 7.18 26.10 2.19
N LEU A 299 6.42 25.47 3.09
CA LEU A 299 4.97 25.60 3.17
C LEU A 299 4.67 26.81 4.07
N PRO A 300 4.21 27.97 3.55
CA PRO A 300 4.22 29.24 4.29
C PRO A 300 3.44 29.20 5.61
N ASP A 301 2.27 28.54 5.62
CA ASP A 301 1.33 28.51 6.75
C ASP A 301 1.39 27.19 7.55
N LEU A 302 2.43 26.37 7.37
CA LEU A 302 2.55 25.09 8.07
C LEU A 302 3.82 25.02 8.90
N GLU A 303 3.60 25.05 10.21
CA GLU A 303 4.61 24.78 11.23
C GLU A 303 4.17 23.59 12.08
N VAL A 304 5.13 22.74 12.45
CA VAL A 304 4.91 21.59 13.34
C VAL A 304 5.97 21.67 14.42
N ASP A 305 5.53 21.67 15.69
CA ASP A 305 6.39 21.85 16.86
C ASP A 305 7.26 23.12 16.79
N GLY A 306 6.71 24.21 16.25
CA GLY A 306 7.41 25.50 16.13
C GLY A 306 8.46 25.57 15.02
N GLU A 307 8.57 24.54 14.17
CA GLU A 307 9.46 24.55 13.01
C GLU A 307 8.68 24.56 11.69
N PRO A 308 9.12 25.34 10.68
CA PRO A 308 8.51 25.30 9.37
C PRO A 308 8.75 23.96 8.67
N ILE A 309 7.74 23.52 7.92
CA ILE A 309 7.84 22.34 7.07
C ILE A 309 8.45 22.72 5.73
N LEU A 310 9.52 22.00 5.36
CA LEU A 310 10.14 22.09 4.05
C LEU A 310 9.82 20.85 3.21
N ALA A 311 9.66 21.08 1.91
CA ALA A 311 9.55 20.08 0.87
C ALA A 311 10.80 20.14 -0.02
N ALA A 312 11.64 19.11 0.03
CA ALA A 312 12.84 19.00 -0.78
C ALA A 312 12.67 17.95 -1.87
N ASN A 313 12.74 18.38 -3.13
CA ASN A 313 12.73 17.50 -4.30
C ASN A 313 14.17 17.04 -4.57
N LEU A 314 14.51 15.83 -4.12
CA LEU A 314 15.89 15.30 -4.15
C LEU A 314 16.11 14.20 -5.20
N ASP A 315 15.04 13.73 -5.84
CA ASP A 315 15.09 12.69 -6.88
C ASP A 315 13.89 12.85 -7.83
N LEU A 316 13.95 12.22 -9.01
CA LEU A 316 12.90 12.32 -10.02
C LEU A 316 11.55 11.87 -9.45
N GLU A 317 10.53 12.72 -9.63
CA GLU A 317 9.16 12.50 -9.13
C GLU A 317 9.06 12.27 -7.60
N GLN A 318 10.12 12.53 -6.83
CA GLN A 318 10.14 12.29 -5.39
C GLN A 318 10.44 13.56 -4.57
N VAL A 319 9.64 13.76 -3.53
CA VAL A 319 9.82 14.84 -2.56
C VAL A 319 9.88 14.25 -1.15
N VAL A 320 10.78 14.78 -0.33
CA VAL A 320 10.77 14.55 1.11
C VAL A 320 10.23 15.78 1.83
N LEU A 321 9.24 15.58 2.69
CA LEU A 321 8.72 16.56 3.61
C LEU A 321 9.32 16.31 4.99
N GLY A 322 9.73 17.39 5.65
CA GLY A 322 10.35 17.33 6.96
C GLY A 322 10.42 18.72 7.59
N ARG A 323 10.68 18.77 8.89
CA ARG A 323 10.98 20.04 9.57
C ARG A 323 12.30 20.60 9.07
N ALA A 324 12.42 21.93 9.09
CA ALA A 324 13.56 22.63 8.50
C ALA A 324 14.91 22.15 9.02
N SER A 325 15.05 21.93 10.34
CA SER A 325 16.28 21.42 10.96
C SER A 325 16.73 20.05 10.42
N ARG A 326 15.82 19.29 9.83
CA ARG A 326 16.04 17.90 9.40
C ARG A 326 16.31 17.76 7.91
N ILE A 327 15.72 18.62 7.10
CA ILE A 327 15.85 18.56 5.63
C ILE A 327 17.28 18.87 5.18
N GLU A 328 18.00 19.73 5.89
CA GLU A 328 19.40 20.04 5.55
C GLU A 328 20.33 18.81 5.64
N ALA A 329 20.14 17.97 6.67
CA ALA A 329 20.93 16.75 6.81
C ALA A 329 20.68 15.77 5.65
N LEU A 330 19.42 15.65 5.21
CA LEU A 330 19.02 14.82 4.07
C LEU A 330 19.61 15.33 2.74
N GLU A 331 19.56 16.63 2.49
CA GLU A 331 20.15 17.24 1.29
C GLU A 331 21.67 16.98 1.23
N ARG A 332 22.36 17.05 2.38
CA ARG A 332 23.79 16.70 2.48
C ARG A 332 24.05 15.22 2.21
N ALA A 333 23.18 14.32 2.66
CA ALA A 333 23.29 12.89 2.34
C ALA A 333 23.05 12.62 0.84
N ALA A 334 22.02 13.24 0.27
CA ALA A 334 21.64 13.14 -1.14
C ALA A 334 22.76 13.62 -2.08
N SER A 335 23.32 14.81 -1.83
CA SER A 335 24.41 15.38 -2.64
C SER A 335 25.69 14.52 -2.67
N ARG A 336 25.89 13.68 -1.66
CA ARG A 336 27.03 12.75 -1.56
C ARG A 336 26.69 11.32 -2.01
N GLY A 337 25.45 11.06 -2.43
CA GLY A 337 24.97 9.71 -2.75
C GLY A 337 25.09 8.72 -1.58
N ARG A 338 25.07 9.22 -0.34
CA ARG A 338 25.28 8.39 0.86
C ARG A 338 23.98 7.80 1.34
N ARG A 339 23.92 6.47 1.41
CA ARG A 339 22.84 5.75 2.09
C ARG A 339 23.07 5.83 3.59
N THR A 340 22.09 6.33 4.32
CA THR A 340 22.17 6.58 5.78
C THR A 340 21.06 5.92 6.56
N ILE A 341 20.12 5.22 5.91
CA ILE A 341 19.04 4.54 6.62
C ILE A 341 19.58 3.54 7.64
N ASN A 342 18.90 3.44 8.79
CA ASN A 342 19.17 2.45 9.82
C ASN A 342 19.32 1.03 9.21
N ARG A 343 20.44 0.36 9.52
CA ARG A 343 20.76 -0.95 8.94
C ARG A 343 19.78 -2.04 9.34
N LYS A 344 19.26 -2.02 10.59
CA LYS A 344 18.26 -2.99 11.06
C LYS A 344 16.95 -2.79 10.30
N LEU A 345 16.47 -1.54 10.20
CA LEU A 345 15.27 -1.21 9.44
C LEU A 345 15.41 -1.60 7.97
N ARG A 346 16.53 -1.24 7.32
CA ARG A 346 16.80 -1.62 5.93
C ARG A 346 16.72 -3.12 5.71
N LYS A 347 17.32 -3.91 6.61
CA LYS A 347 17.26 -5.37 6.53
C LYS A 347 15.83 -5.89 6.60
N LEU A 348 15.00 -5.32 7.48
CA LEU A 348 13.58 -5.67 7.53
C LEU A 348 12.87 -5.32 6.22
N LEU A 349 13.11 -4.14 5.65
CA LEU A 349 12.49 -3.73 4.38
C LEU A 349 12.93 -4.61 3.20
N ASP A 350 14.19 -5.01 3.15
CA ASP A 350 14.72 -5.92 2.13
C ASP A 350 14.06 -7.32 2.20
N GLU A 351 13.46 -7.65 3.34
CA GLU A 351 12.77 -8.92 3.60
C GLU A 351 11.24 -8.85 3.41
N VAL A 352 10.70 -7.76 2.86
CA VAL A 352 9.25 -7.60 2.60
C VAL A 352 8.87 -7.98 1.15
N PRO A 353 7.77 -8.73 0.95
CA PRO A 353 7.11 -8.92 -0.33
C PRO A 353 6.96 -7.62 -1.16
N ARG A 354 7.39 -7.63 -2.42
CA ARG A 354 7.41 -6.41 -3.27
C ARG A 354 6.05 -5.94 -3.77
N ASP A 355 5.16 -6.89 -3.95
CA ASP A 355 3.78 -6.68 -4.35
C ASP A 355 2.90 -6.23 -3.19
N ALA A 356 3.48 -6.08 -1.99
CA ALA A 356 2.83 -5.42 -0.88
C ALA A 356 2.47 -3.98 -1.27
N ALA A 357 1.18 -3.70 -1.28
CA ALA A 357 0.64 -2.38 -1.49
C ALA A 357 0.72 -1.52 -0.22
N PHE A 358 0.88 -2.16 0.95
CA PHE A 358 1.19 -1.52 2.22
C PHE A 358 2.31 -2.27 2.91
N ILE A 359 3.26 -1.52 3.48
CA ILE A 359 4.36 -2.06 4.27
C ILE A 359 4.42 -1.29 5.58
N PHE A 360 4.58 -2.02 6.68
CA PHE A 360 5.04 -1.43 7.93
C PHE A 360 6.23 -2.22 8.45
N ALA A 361 7.26 -1.52 8.92
CA ALA A 361 8.41 -2.14 9.55
C ALA A 361 8.85 -1.33 10.77
N MET A 362 9.23 -2.02 11.84
CA MET A 362 9.83 -1.43 13.04
C MET A 362 10.97 -2.32 13.53
N THR A 363 12.04 -1.70 14.00
CA THR A 363 13.19 -2.40 14.60
C THR A 363 12.82 -3.09 15.92
N GLU A 364 13.71 -3.97 16.39
CA GLU A 364 13.61 -4.61 17.71
C GLU A 364 13.46 -3.58 18.83
N ASP A 365 14.31 -2.55 18.84
CA ASP A 365 14.35 -1.55 19.91
C ASP A 365 13.02 -0.78 19.95
N ALA A 366 12.54 -0.30 18.80
CA ALA A 366 11.23 0.34 18.67
C ALA A 366 10.07 -0.56 19.12
N MET A 367 10.10 -1.83 18.74
CA MET A 367 9.06 -2.78 19.09
C MET A 367 8.98 -3.04 20.59
N VAL A 368 10.14 -3.23 21.24
CA VAL A 368 10.24 -3.50 22.68
C VAL A 368 9.77 -2.28 23.45
N ASP A 369 10.22 -1.08 23.08
CA ASP A 369 9.89 0.15 23.81
C ASP A 369 8.42 0.56 23.65
N LEU A 370 7.85 0.40 22.46
CA LEU A 370 6.42 0.65 22.23
C LEU A 370 5.56 -0.40 22.96
N TYR A 371 5.99 -1.66 23.00
CA TYR A 371 5.32 -2.70 23.77
C TYR A 371 5.39 -2.43 25.27
N ASP A 372 6.56 -2.06 25.80
CA ASP A 372 6.73 -1.75 27.22
C ASP A 372 5.89 -0.54 27.65
N ALA A 373 5.84 0.50 26.82
CA ALA A 373 4.95 1.64 27.03
C ALA A 373 3.47 1.22 27.08
N ALA A 374 3.03 0.35 26.17
CA ALA A 374 1.66 -0.16 26.15
C ALA A 374 1.37 -1.14 27.31
N ALA A 375 2.36 -1.92 27.75
CA ALA A 375 2.24 -2.96 28.78
C ALA A 375 2.16 -2.40 30.21
N GLN A 376 2.52 -1.13 30.43
CA GLN A 376 2.30 -0.45 31.72
C GLN A 376 0.82 -0.35 32.11
N ALA A 377 -0.10 -0.62 31.17
CA ALA A 377 -1.55 -0.64 31.40
C ALA A 377 -2.15 -2.02 31.74
N GLY A 378 -1.36 -3.08 32.03
CA GLY A 378 -1.90 -4.42 32.34
C GLY A 378 -0.87 -5.50 32.70
N PRO A 379 -1.23 -6.81 32.69
CA PRO A 379 -0.36 -7.92 33.12
C PRO A 379 0.76 -8.26 32.11
N GLY A 380 1.27 -7.28 31.35
CA GLY A 380 2.20 -7.46 30.23
C GLY A 380 3.61 -7.95 30.61
N LYS A 381 4.01 -7.84 31.88
CA LYS A 381 5.31 -8.34 32.35
C LYS A 381 5.47 -9.86 32.23
N PHE A 382 4.38 -10.62 32.37
CA PHE A 382 4.39 -12.08 32.23
C PHE A 382 4.54 -12.52 30.76
N PHE A 383 3.85 -11.84 29.85
CA PHE A 383 3.94 -12.11 28.40
C PHE A 383 5.32 -11.75 27.83
N LYS A 384 5.98 -10.69 28.30
CA LYS A 384 7.34 -10.32 27.88
C LYS A 384 8.38 -11.42 28.09
N ALA A 385 8.26 -12.22 29.16
CA ALA A 385 9.18 -13.33 29.44
C ALA A 385 8.99 -14.52 28.48
N LEU A 386 7.76 -14.73 28.02
CA LEU A 386 7.34 -15.80 27.12
C LEU A 386 7.55 -15.46 25.63
N LEU A 387 7.53 -14.18 25.27
CA LEU A 387 7.73 -13.75 23.90
C LEU A 387 9.17 -14.05 23.41
N PRO A 388 9.34 -14.55 22.17
CA PRO A 388 10.66 -14.61 21.52
C PRO A 388 11.26 -13.21 21.46
N ARG A 389 12.60 -13.07 21.54
CA ARG A 389 13.26 -11.77 21.29
C ARG A 389 13.06 -11.40 19.83
N PRO A 390 12.17 -10.45 19.51
CA PRO A 390 11.86 -10.15 18.12
C PRO A 390 12.99 -9.30 17.55
N LYS A 391 13.45 -9.60 16.34
CA LYS A 391 14.43 -8.76 15.62
C LYS A 391 13.78 -7.53 14.96
N GLY A 392 12.51 -7.30 15.27
CA GLY A 392 11.63 -6.31 14.67
C GLY A 392 10.30 -6.91 14.24
N LEU A 393 9.47 -6.08 13.63
CA LEU A 393 8.16 -6.43 13.08
C LEU A 393 8.12 -6.01 11.63
N GLN A 394 7.49 -6.82 10.80
CA GLN A 394 7.15 -6.51 9.42
C GLN A 394 5.66 -6.75 9.22
N VAL A 395 5.00 -5.87 8.51
CA VAL A 395 3.65 -6.05 8.01
C VAL A 395 3.69 -5.81 6.52
N ALA A 396 3.12 -6.71 5.76
CA ALA A 396 2.89 -6.59 4.34
C ALA A 396 1.39 -6.75 4.11
N ALA A 397 0.74 -5.78 3.47
CA ALA A 397 -0.61 -6.00 2.98
C ALA A 397 -0.65 -5.93 1.45
N VAL A 398 -1.40 -6.85 0.87
CA VAL A 398 -1.57 -7.06 -0.57
C VAL A 398 -3.03 -6.88 -0.93
N THR A 399 -3.24 -6.25 -2.08
CA THR A 399 -4.58 -5.90 -2.57
C THR A 399 -4.79 -6.53 -3.94
N ALA A 400 -5.76 -7.45 -4.03
CA ALA A 400 -6.17 -8.07 -5.28
C ALA A 400 -7.71 -8.17 -5.32
N ASP A 401 -8.30 -9.33 -5.60
CA ASP A 401 -9.74 -9.53 -5.37
C ASP A 401 -10.07 -9.66 -3.88
N TYR A 402 -9.04 -9.94 -3.08
CA TYR A 402 -9.06 -10.00 -1.62
C TYR A 402 -8.08 -8.97 -1.04
N PHE A 403 -8.26 -8.67 0.25
CA PHE A 403 -7.30 -7.89 1.03
C PHE A 403 -6.61 -8.80 2.04
N GLY A 404 -5.30 -9.00 1.89
CA GLY A 404 -4.52 -9.83 2.81
C GLY A 404 -3.54 -8.98 3.60
N VAL A 405 -3.54 -9.08 4.92
CA VAL A 405 -2.52 -8.51 5.82
C VAL A 405 -1.69 -9.64 6.39
N PHE A 406 -0.38 -9.56 6.24
CA PHE A 406 0.58 -10.55 6.70
C PHE A 406 1.56 -9.86 7.64
N VAL A 407 1.59 -10.30 8.89
CA VAL A 407 2.54 -9.86 9.90
C VAL A 407 3.62 -10.92 10.02
N ARG A 408 4.88 -10.50 10.01
CA ARG A 408 6.04 -11.35 10.27
C ARG A 408 6.86 -10.76 11.40
N MET A 409 7.17 -11.58 12.39
CA MET A 409 8.03 -11.23 13.52
C MET A 409 9.25 -12.16 13.51
N PRO A 410 10.38 -11.72 12.91
CA PRO A 410 11.61 -12.50 12.93
C PRO A 410 12.16 -12.65 14.36
N SER A 411 12.77 -13.79 14.65
CA SER A 411 13.23 -14.19 15.99
C SER A 411 14.55 -14.95 15.87
N ASP A 412 15.39 -14.87 16.90
CA ASP A 412 16.57 -15.72 17.05
C ASP A 412 16.26 -17.06 17.75
N ASN A 413 15.09 -17.20 18.37
CA ASN A 413 14.74 -18.34 19.20
C ASN A 413 13.58 -19.16 18.59
N PRO A 414 13.88 -20.26 17.87
CA PRO A 414 12.86 -21.06 17.21
C PRO A 414 11.93 -21.80 18.18
N VAL A 415 12.42 -22.12 19.38
CA VAL A 415 11.64 -22.83 20.42
C VAL A 415 10.59 -21.91 21.03
N LYS A 416 10.98 -20.69 21.43
CA LYS A 416 10.02 -19.70 21.95
C LYS A 416 9.01 -19.29 20.89
N THR A 417 9.43 -19.19 19.63
CA THR A 417 8.53 -18.89 18.52
C THR A 417 7.44 -19.96 18.38
N ALA A 418 7.80 -21.24 18.45
CA ALA A 418 6.82 -22.33 18.41
C ALA A 418 5.87 -22.34 19.62
N LEU A 419 6.36 -21.99 20.82
CA LEU A 419 5.53 -21.83 22.01
C LEU A 419 4.52 -20.69 21.85
N VAL A 420 4.93 -19.56 21.29
CA VAL A 420 4.03 -18.42 21.05
C VAL A 420 3.00 -18.73 19.97
N VAL A 421 3.34 -19.49 18.92
CA VAL A 421 2.32 -19.96 17.96
C VAL A 421 1.25 -20.77 18.67
N ARG A 422 1.64 -21.75 19.51
CA ARG A 422 0.67 -22.55 20.27
C ARG A 422 -0.17 -21.73 21.24
N LEU A 423 0.44 -20.75 21.90
CA LEU A 423 -0.27 -19.85 22.81
C LEU A 423 -1.24 -18.94 22.05
N ALA A 424 -0.82 -18.42 20.90
CA ALA A 424 -1.69 -17.62 20.05
C ALA A 424 -2.86 -18.46 19.51
N GLU A 425 -2.61 -19.69 19.06
CA GLU A 425 -3.68 -20.62 18.65
C GLU A 425 -4.67 -20.89 19.78
N ALA A 426 -4.21 -21.10 21.01
CA ALA A 426 -5.09 -21.28 22.17
C ALA A 426 -5.89 -20.02 22.54
N LEU A 427 -5.30 -18.82 22.37
CA LEU A 427 -5.98 -17.54 22.66
C LEU A 427 -6.96 -17.12 21.55
N LEU A 428 -6.72 -17.60 20.33
CA LEU A 428 -7.55 -17.35 19.16
C LEU A 428 -8.67 -18.38 19.01
N ASP A 429 -8.78 -19.35 19.93
CA ASP A 429 -9.84 -20.34 19.90
C ASP A 429 -11.21 -19.63 19.99
N PRO A 430 -12.02 -19.68 18.91
CA PRO A 430 -13.30 -19.00 18.90
C PRO A 430 -14.24 -19.54 19.98
N GLU A 431 -14.10 -20.78 20.45
CA GLU A 431 -14.99 -21.36 21.47
C GLU A 431 -14.96 -20.60 22.80
N ASP A 432 -13.83 -19.99 23.15
CA ASP A 432 -13.63 -19.25 24.41
C ASP A 432 -14.14 -17.80 24.35
N GLN A 433 -14.62 -17.33 23.20
CA GLN A 433 -15.04 -15.94 23.00
C GLN A 433 -16.56 -15.78 23.14
N THR A 434 -16.96 -14.96 24.11
CA THR A 434 -18.37 -14.67 24.41
C THR A 434 -18.97 -13.54 23.56
N ASP A 435 -18.11 -12.67 23.00
CA ASP A 435 -18.52 -11.59 22.11
C ASP A 435 -18.51 -12.05 20.63
N PRO A 436 -19.66 -12.02 19.92
CA PRO A 436 -19.76 -12.47 18.54
C PRO A 436 -18.86 -11.72 17.56
N ASP A 437 -18.66 -10.41 17.76
CA ASP A 437 -17.84 -9.59 16.87
C ASP A 437 -16.34 -9.93 17.04
N THR A 438 -15.91 -10.14 18.29
CA THR A 438 -14.56 -10.61 18.62
C THR A 438 -14.31 -12.04 18.12
N ARG A 439 -15.30 -12.93 18.21
CA ARG A 439 -15.23 -14.30 17.65
C ARG A 439 -15.05 -14.27 16.13
N GLU A 440 -15.87 -13.51 15.40
CA GLU A 440 -15.75 -13.36 13.93
C GLU A 440 -14.37 -12.81 13.54
N PHE A 441 -13.81 -11.88 14.33
CA PHE A 441 -12.46 -11.37 14.08
C PHE A 441 -11.39 -12.45 14.24
N PHE A 442 -11.44 -13.25 15.31
CA PHE A 442 -10.43 -14.28 15.57
C PHE A 442 -10.50 -15.47 14.61
N GLU A 443 -11.69 -15.84 14.11
CA GLU A 443 -11.86 -16.85 13.05
C GLU A 443 -11.12 -16.50 11.74
N LEU A 444 -10.78 -15.23 11.55
CA LEU A 444 -10.11 -14.73 10.35
C LEU A 444 -8.59 -14.57 10.52
N VAL A 445 -8.06 -14.79 11.73
CA VAL A 445 -6.63 -14.68 12.03
C VAL A 445 -6.00 -16.07 11.96
N ASP A 446 -5.12 -16.27 10.98
CA ASP A 446 -4.28 -17.47 10.94
C ASP A 446 -2.93 -17.19 11.59
N VAL A 447 -2.38 -18.19 12.28
CA VAL A 447 -1.04 -18.17 12.85
C VAL A 447 -0.19 -19.29 12.26
N ALA A 448 1.03 -18.96 11.87
CA ALA A 448 2.00 -19.93 11.38
C ALA A 448 3.43 -19.59 11.84
N GLN A 449 4.33 -20.53 11.61
CA GLN A 449 5.77 -20.34 11.76
C GLN A 449 6.44 -20.52 10.40
N THR A 450 7.51 -19.77 10.10
CA THR A 450 8.32 -20.03 8.89
C THR A 450 8.94 -21.44 8.91
N GLU A 451 9.27 -21.97 7.73
CA GLU A 451 9.91 -23.31 7.61
C GLU A 451 11.22 -23.42 8.39
N ASP A 452 12.02 -22.35 8.39
CA ASP A 452 13.28 -22.28 9.14
C ASP A 452 13.08 -22.03 10.65
N LYS A 453 11.81 -21.92 11.08
CA LYS A 453 11.37 -21.66 12.47
C LYS A 453 11.81 -20.32 13.05
N ARG A 454 12.32 -19.41 12.23
CA ARG A 454 12.90 -18.13 12.67
C ARG A 454 11.96 -16.93 12.57
N ALA A 455 10.70 -17.11 12.19
CA ALA A 455 9.73 -16.05 12.31
C ALA A 455 8.33 -16.59 12.63
N LEU A 456 7.60 -15.80 13.40
CA LEU A 456 6.18 -15.98 13.60
C LEU A 456 5.42 -15.20 12.51
N ILE A 457 4.35 -15.81 11.99
CA ILE A 457 3.51 -15.24 10.93
C ILE A 457 2.08 -15.14 11.47
N PHE A 458 1.48 -13.96 11.35
CA PHE A 458 0.03 -13.80 11.43
C PHE A 458 -0.50 -13.40 10.07
N ALA A 459 -1.66 -13.90 9.69
CA ALA A 459 -2.32 -13.49 8.47
C ALA A 459 -3.80 -13.23 8.69
N TYR A 460 -4.30 -12.22 7.99
CA TYR A 460 -5.69 -11.83 8.00
C TYR A 460 -6.12 -11.58 6.56
N VAL A 461 -6.99 -12.45 6.03
CA VAL A 461 -7.47 -12.37 4.65
C VAL A 461 -8.95 -12.04 4.66
N LEU A 462 -9.28 -10.94 3.98
CA LEU A 462 -10.63 -10.38 3.87
C LEU A 462 -11.16 -10.47 2.45
N ASP A 463 -12.43 -10.84 2.33
CA ASP A 463 -13.19 -10.75 1.09
C ASP A 463 -13.80 -9.34 0.86
N PRO A 464 -14.29 -9.05 -0.35
CA PRO A 464 -14.95 -7.77 -0.65
C PRO A 464 -16.16 -7.42 0.20
N GLY A 465 -16.90 -8.41 0.71
CA GLY A 465 -17.98 -8.20 1.65
C GLY A 465 -17.44 -7.70 2.98
N GLN A 466 -16.43 -8.37 3.53
CA GLN A 466 -15.78 -8.03 4.81
C GLN A 466 -15.07 -6.69 4.77
N VAL A 467 -14.32 -6.37 3.70
CA VAL A 467 -13.71 -5.04 3.53
C VAL A 467 -14.80 -3.96 3.49
N ARG A 468 -15.90 -4.19 2.77
CA ARG A 468 -17.04 -3.27 2.81
C ARG A 468 -17.62 -3.12 4.22
N ARG A 469 -17.68 -4.21 4.99
CA ARG A 469 -18.10 -4.15 6.40
C ARG A 469 -17.18 -3.24 7.21
N ILE A 470 -15.88 -3.42 7.15
CA ILE A 470 -14.95 -2.62 7.97
C ILE A 470 -14.99 -1.12 7.61
N PHE A 471 -15.11 -0.78 6.33
CA PHE A 471 -15.02 0.62 5.89
C PHE A 471 -16.34 1.39 5.89
N PHE A 472 -17.47 0.70 5.85
CA PHE A 472 -18.80 1.33 5.78
C PHE A 472 -19.76 0.90 6.87
N TYR A 473 -19.50 -0.23 7.52
CA TYR A 473 -20.32 -0.80 8.57
C TYR A 473 -19.64 -0.55 9.91
#